data_AF-F2L3W2-F1
#
_entry.id   AF-F2L3W2-F1
#
_cell.length_a   1.000
_cell.length_b   1.000
_cell.length_c   1.000
_cell.angle_alpha   90.00
_cell.angle_beta   90.00
_cell.angle_gamma   90.00
#
_symmetry.space_group_name_H-M   'P 1'
#
loop_
_entity.id
_entity.type
_entity.pdbx_description
1 polymer ?
#
loop_
_entity_poly.entity_id
_entity_poly.type
_entity_poly.pdbx_seq_one_letter_code
_entity_poly.pdbx_strand_id
1 'polypeptide(L)'
;MPGLDICELTGTCVECARKALGDTCARCPERSRCDSALEGLRFVKSLEPQLDVFVDVSRRVVSKAEKYGRIDIAVAFMKSLMGLVKALRSAPPQAAFPAWVAAILRRDVVAKLARTPYVFAGDFYEEFKWFCAEFGCRGLEIPLSNLLASILSLSLIEGVADPSRYFNYA
;
A
#
# COMPACT_ATOMS: atom_id res chain seq x y z
N MET A 1 -8.51 -4.29 -8.97
CA MET A 1 -7.77 -4.86 -7.82
C MET A 1 -7.71 -6.37 -8.04
N PRO A 2 -6.53 -7.02 -8.08
CA PRO A 2 -6.42 -8.45 -8.42
C PRO A 2 -6.99 -9.42 -7.36
N GLY A 3 -7.54 -8.91 -6.25
CA GLY A 3 -8.14 -9.73 -5.19
C GLY A 3 -9.61 -10.11 -5.42
N LEU A 4 -10.25 -9.63 -6.50
CA LEU A 4 -11.68 -9.87 -6.78
C LEU A 4 -11.93 -11.03 -7.77
N ASP A 5 -10.96 -11.41 -8.59
CA ASP A 5 -11.13 -12.48 -9.61
C ASP A 5 -11.20 -13.90 -9.02
N ILE A 6 -10.65 -14.12 -7.82
CA ILE A 6 -10.66 -15.47 -7.20
C ILE A 6 -12.07 -15.85 -6.71
N CYS A 7 -12.86 -14.86 -6.29
CA CYS A 7 -14.26 -15.07 -5.90
C CYS A 7 -15.14 -15.40 -7.11
N GLU A 8 -14.84 -14.79 -8.26
CA GLU A 8 -15.56 -15.01 -9.52
C GLU A 8 -15.27 -16.41 -10.10
N LEU A 9 -14.01 -16.87 -9.97
CA LEU A 9 -13.58 -18.22 -10.37
C LEU A 9 -14.13 -19.35 -9.49
N THR A 10 -14.42 -19.09 -8.21
CA THR A 10 -14.84 -20.13 -7.25
C THR A 10 -16.31 -20.03 -6.81
N GLY A 11 -17.03 -18.99 -7.23
CA GLY A 11 -18.41 -18.73 -6.82
C GLY A 11 -18.59 -18.48 -5.32
N THR A 12 -17.49 -18.30 -4.58
CA THR A 12 -17.48 -18.14 -3.12
C THR A 12 -16.22 -17.41 -2.67
N CYS A 13 -16.18 -16.87 -1.45
CA CYS A 13 -14.98 -16.20 -0.96
C CYS A 13 -13.87 -17.22 -0.61
N VAL A 14 -12.61 -16.79 -0.64
CA VAL A 14 -11.44 -17.66 -0.33
C VAL A 14 -11.55 -18.34 1.03
N GLU A 15 -12.14 -17.69 2.04
CA GLU A 15 -12.41 -18.32 3.35
C GLU A 15 -13.40 -19.49 3.25
N CYS A 16 -14.50 -19.31 2.52
CA CYS A 16 -15.52 -20.34 2.33
C CYS A 16 -15.01 -21.49 1.45
N ALA A 17 -14.30 -21.21 0.37
CA ALA A 17 -13.67 -22.21 -0.49
C ALA A 17 -12.71 -23.10 0.31
N ARG A 18 -11.88 -22.50 1.16
CA ARG A 18 -10.92 -23.23 1.98
C ARG A 18 -11.59 -24.10 3.04
N LYS A 19 -12.66 -23.59 3.67
CA LYS A 19 -13.47 -24.36 4.62
C LYS A 19 -14.14 -25.57 3.95
N ALA A 20 -14.61 -25.41 2.71
CA ALA A 20 -15.22 -26.49 1.94
C ALA A 20 -14.21 -27.54 1.45
N LEU A 21 -13.00 -27.12 1.05
CA LEU A 21 -11.96 -28.00 0.51
C LEU A 21 -11.19 -28.79 1.59
N GLY A 22 -11.23 -28.35 2.85
CA GLY A 22 -10.67 -29.08 4.00
C GLY A 22 -9.21 -29.51 3.79
N ASP A 23 -8.92 -30.78 4.04
CA ASP A 23 -7.58 -31.37 3.95
C ASP A 23 -7.00 -31.40 2.53
N THR A 24 -7.85 -31.25 1.50
CA THR A 24 -7.40 -31.17 0.09
C THR A 24 -6.55 -29.92 -0.13
N CYS A 25 -6.85 -28.83 0.57
CA CYS A 25 -6.07 -27.60 0.52
C CYS A 25 -4.65 -27.79 1.08
N ALA A 26 -4.46 -28.76 1.98
CA ALA A 26 -3.15 -29.04 2.56
C ALA A 26 -2.12 -29.56 1.54
N ARG A 27 -2.59 -30.15 0.43
CA ARG A 27 -1.79 -30.68 -0.66
C ARG A 27 -1.63 -29.71 -1.84
N CYS A 28 -2.17 -28.49 -1.75
CA CYS A 28 -2.08 -27.50 -2.80
C CYS A 28 -0.63 -26.96 -2.94
N PRO A 29 -0.02 -27.00 -4.13
CA PRO A 29 1.32 -26.43 -4.37
C PRO A 29 1.38 -24.93 -4.08
N GLU A 30 0.26 -24.21 -4.27
CA GLU A 30 0.16 -22.77 -4.04
C GLU A 30 -0.36 -22.41 -2.64
N ARG A 31 -0.44 -23.38 -1.72
CA ARG A 31 -0.99 -23.17 -0.37
C ARG A 31 -0.38 -21.95 0.33
N SER A 32 0.93 -21.75 0.26
CA SER A 32 1.59 -20.60 0.89
C SER A 32 1.11 -19.24 0.34
N ARG A 33 0.81 -19.16 -0.95
CA ARG A 33 0.22 -17.98 -1.59
C ARG A 33 -1.22 -17.78 -1.13
N CYS A 34 -2.02 -18.86 -1.08
CA CYS A 34 -3.39 -18.81 -0.58
C CYS A 34 -3.47 -18.45 0.91
N ASP A 35 -2.53 -18.93 1.73
CA ASP A 35 -2.41 -18.62 3.16
C ASP A 35 -2.13 -17.13 3.34
N SER A 36 -1.18 -16.60 2.56
CA SER A 36 -0.84 -15.18 2.57
C SER A 36 -2.02 -14.30 2.13
N ALA A 37 -2.74 -14.71 1.07
CA ALA A 37 -3.95 -14.04 0.62
C ALA A 37 -5.06 -14.06 1.68
N LEU A 38 -5.23 -15.19 2.38
CA LEU A 38 -6.21 -15.34 3.45
C LEU A 38 -5.88 -14.46 4.66
N GLU A 39 -4.62 -14.42 5.08
CA GLU A 39 -4.15 -13.51 6.12
C GLU A 39 -4.37 -12.05 5.72
N GLY A 40 -4.10 -11.71 4.46
CA GLY A 40 -4.39 -10.39 3.91
C GLY A 40 -5.88 -10.03 4.00
N LEU A 41 -6.77 -10.95 3.60
CA LEU A 41 -8.22 -10.76 3.69
C LEU A 41 -8.69 -10.59 5.14
N ARG A 42 -8.20 -11.43 6.07
CA ARG A 42 -8.53 -11.32 7.50
C ARG A 42 -8.03 -10.00 8.09
N PHE A 43 -6.85 -9.56 7.67
CA PHE A 43 -6.32 -8.27 8.06
C PHE A 43 -7.21 -7.12 7.57
N VAL A 44 -7.57 -7.10 6.28
CA VAL A 44 -8.46 -6.08 5.72
C VAL A 44 -9.81 -6.09 6.42
N LYS A 45 -10.39 -7.27 6.66
CA LYS A 45 -11.65 -7.42 7.40
C LYS A 45 -11.57 -6.86 8.82
N SER A 46 -10.43 -7.03 9.50
CA SER A 46 -10.21 -6.44 10.82
C SER A 46 -10.18 -4.90 10.83
N LEU A 47 -10.11 -4.27 9.65
CA LEU A 47 -10.13 -2.81 9.48
C LEU A 47 -11.51 -2.31 9.01
N GLU A 48 -12.54 -3.15 8.89
CA GLU A 48 -13.84 -2.76 8.31
C GLU A 48 -14.54 -1.52 8.92
N PRO A 49 -14.39 -1.13 10.20
CA PRO A 49 -14.93 0.17 10.62
C PRO A 49 -14.11 1.38 10.14
N GLN A 50 -12.87 1.17 9.69
CA GLN A 50 -11.88 2.19 9.33
C GLN A 50 -11.59 2.25 7.82
N LEU A 51 -12.08 1.27 7.03
CA LEU A 51 -11.81 1.17 5.60
C LEU A 51 -12.37 2.35 4.81
N ASP A 52 -13.48 2.94 5.23
CA ASP A 52 -14.07 4.13 4.58
C ASP A 52 -13.09 5.31 4.61
N VAL A 53 -12.41 5.51 5.75
CA VAL A 53 -11.36 6.55 5.89
C VAL A 53 -10.22 6.27 4.91
N PHE A 54 -9.79 5.02 4.80
CA PHE A 54 -8.73 4.65 3.86
C PHE A 54 -9.13 4.90 2.39
N VAL A 55 -10.37 4.55 2.01
CA VAL A 55 -10.90 4.78 0.66
C VAL A 55 -10.97 6.27 0.36
N ASP A 56 -11.47 7.07 1.30
CA ASP A 56 -11.60 8.53 1.14
C ASP A 56 -10.25 9.23 1.02
N VAL A 57 -9.30 8.88 1.90
CA VAL A 57 -7.92 9.38 1.82
C VAL A 57 -7.29 8.96 0.50
N SER A 58 -7.44 7.70 0.10
CA SER A 58 -6.88 7.19 -1.16
C SER A 58 -7.41 7.95 -2.36
N ARG A 59 -8.72 8.20 -2.42
CA ARG A 59 -9.35 8.97 -3.48
C ARG A 59 -8.75 10.38 -3.57
N ARG A 60 -8.60 11.08 -2.45
CA ARG A 60 -8.02 12.45 -2.42
C ARG A 60 -6.57 12.46 -2.90
N VAL A 61 -5.75 11.52 -2.40
CA VAL A 61 -4.34 11.38 -2.80
C VAL A 61 -4.23 11.11 -4.30
N VAL A 62 -5.04 10.18 -4.83
CA VAL A 62 -5.04 9.83 -6.25
C VAL A 62 -5.45 11.01 -7.12
N SER A 63 -6.53 11.73 -6.77
CA SER A 63 -6.97 12.91 -7.52
C SER A 63 -5.93 14.04 -7.55
N LYS A 64 -5.12 14.19 -6.49
CA LYS A 64 -4.00 15.14 -6.48
C LYS A 64 -2.89 14.71 -7.46
N ALA A 65 -2.54 13.42 -7.49
CA ALA A 65 -1.51 12.89 -8.40
C ALA A 65 -1.97 12.79 -9.86
N GLU A 66 -3.28 12.64 -10.10
CA GLU A 66 -3.89 12.61 -11.43
C GLU A 66 -3.60 13.87 -12.23
N LYS A 67 -3.58 15.04 -11.58
CA LYS A 67 -3.22 16.33 -12.22
C LYS A 67 -1.83 16.32 -12.88
N TYR A 68 -0.97 15.38 -12.48
CA TYR A 68 0.39 15.21 -12.98
C TYR A 68 0.56 13.94 -13.82
N GLY A 69 -0.53 13.23 -14.13
CA GLY A 69 -0.49 11.95 -14.86
C GLY A 69 0.26 10.86 -14.08
N ARG A 70 0.13 10.82 -12.75
CA ARG A 70 0.82 9.86 -11.86
C ARG A 70 -0.14 9.06 -10.98
N ILE A 71 -1.32 8.75 -11.52
CA ILE A 71 -2.38 7.97 -10.86
C ILE A 71 -1.82 6.64 -10.34
N ASP A 72 -1.16 5.86 -11.18
CA ASP A 72 -0.73 4.50 -10.83
C ASP A 72 0.33 4.48 -9.72
N ILE A 73 1.19 5.49 -9.66
CA ILE A 73 2.17 5.67 -8.58
C ILE A 73 1.46 5.96 -7.26
N ALA A 74 0.50 6.88 -7.26
CA ALA A 74 -0.28 7.19 -6.07
C ALA A 74 -1.10 5.98 -5.60
N VAL A 75 -1.73 5.24 -6.52
CA VAL A 75 -2.46 4.01 -6.22
C VAL A 75 -1.54 2.95 -5.61
N ALA A 76 -0.33 2.77 -6.17
CA ALA A 76 0.66 1.84 -5.64
C ALA A 76 1.08 2.21 -4.22
N PHE A 77 1.37 3.50 -3.98
CA PHE A 77 1.72 4.00 -2.67
C PHE A 77 0.59 3.76 -1.66
N MET A 78 -0.65 4.13 -1.99
CA MET A 78 -1.78 3.95 -1.09
C MET A 78 -2.01 2.47 -0.75
N LYS A 79 -1.97 1.57 -1.73
CA LYS A 79 -2.06 0.12 -1.48
C LYS A 79 -0.97 -0.37 -0.53
N SER A 80 0.25 0.15 -0.69
CA SER A 80 1.39 -0.25 0.14
C SER A 80 1.25 0.16 1.61
N LEU A 81 0.44 1.19 1.93
CA LEU A 81 0.22 1.64 3.31
C LEU A 81 -0.45 0.58 4.19
N MET A 82 -1.19 -0.37 3.61
CA MET A 82 -1.72 -1.51 4.38
C MET A 82 -0.60 -2.34 5.02
N GLY A 83 0.56 -2.43 4.36
CA GLY A 83 1.77 -3.03 4.92
C GLY A 83 2.30 -2.25 6.13
N LEU A 84 2.24 -0.91 6.09
CA LEU A 84 2.62 -0.06 7.22
C LEU A 84 1.65 -0.24 8.40
N VAL A 85 0.33 -0.24 8.14
CA VAL A 85 -0.69 -0.49 9.19
C VAL A 85 -0.47 -1.86 9.84
N LYS A 86 -0.15 -2.89 9.05
CA LYS A 86 0.20 -4.21 9.58
C LYS A 86 1.45 -4.14 10.46
N ALA A 87 2.51 -3.46 10.02
CA ALA A 87 3.75 -3.32 10.79
C ALA A 87 3.56 -2.57 12.11
N LEU A 88 2.70 -1.55 12.13
CA LEU A 88 2.38 -0.74 13.31
C LEU A 88 1.69 -1.53 14.43
N ARG A 89 1.08 -2.68 14.11
CA ARG A 89 0.53 -3.59 15.14
C ARG A 89 1.61 -4.29 15.95
N SER A 90 2.85 -4.33 15.46
CA SER A 90 3.96 -5.07 16.07
C SER A 90 5.13 -4.19 16.49
N ALA A 91 5.21 -2.95 15.99
CA ALA A 91 6.33 -2.06 16.25
C ALA A 91 5.87 -0.59 16.30
N PRO A 92 6.56 0.28 17.08
CA PRO A 92 6.26 1.71 17.11
C PRO A 92 6.56 2.37 15.76
N PRO A 93 5.96 3.54 15.45
CA PRO A 93 6.08 4.22 14.16
C PRO A 93 7.53 4.43 13.67
N GLN A 94 8.42 4.88 14.56
CA GLN A 94 9.85 5.07 14.27
C GLN A 94 10.60 3.80 13.82
N ALA A 95 10.15 2.62 14.23
CA ALA A 95 10.73 1.35 13.80
C ALA A 95 10.00 0.75 12.59
N ALA A 96 8.67 0.86 12.56
CA ALA A 96 7.83 0.33 11.48
C ALA A 96 8.08 1.05 10.15
N PHE A 97 8.26 2.38 10.17
CA PHE A 97 8.36 3.19 8.96
C PHE A 97 9.60 2.85 8.10
N PRO A 98 10.84 2.86 8.62
CA PRO A 98 12.02 2.51 7.82
C PRO A 98 11.97 1.06 7.29
N ALA A 99 11.47 0.13 8.10
CA ALA A 99 11.31 -1.27 7.70
C ALA A 99 10.30 -1.42 6.55
N TRP A 100 9.17 -0.72 6.64
CA TRP A 100 8.17 -0.67 5.59
C TRP A 100 8.73 -0.06 4.30
N VAL A 101 9.40 1.10 4.37
CA VAL A 101 10.04 1.74 3.20
C VAL A 101 11.01 0.78 2.51
N ALA A 102 11.86 0.08 3.26
CA ALA A 102 12.80 -0.88 2.72
C ALA A 102 12.13 -2.10 2.08
N ALA A 103 10.95 -2.49 2.56
CA ALA A 103 10.17 -3.57 1.97
C ALA A 103 9.49 -3.15 0.67
N ILE A 104 8.92 -1.93 0.62
CA ILE A 104 8.07 -1.50 -0.50
C ILE A 104 8.80 -0.81 -1.63
N LEU A 105 9.97 -0.20 -1.39
CA LEU A 105 10.73 0.51 -2.41
C LEU A 105 11.95 -0.29 -2.89
N ARG A 106 12.27 -0.15 -4.17
CA ARG A 106 13.50 -0.73 -4.72
C ARG A 106 14.72 -0.03 -4.12
N ARG A 107 15.80 -0.79 -3.90
CA ARG A 107 17.03 -0.26 -3.28
C ARG A 107 17.63 0.92 -4.06
N ASP A 108 17.61 0.86 -5.38
CA ASP A 108 18.12 1.93 -6.24
C ASP A 108 17.26 3.21 -6.15
N VAL A 109 15.96 3.06 -5.90
CA VAL A 109 15.02 4.17 -5.76
C VAL A 109 15.24 4.90 -4.44
N VAL A 110 15.45 4.18 -3.33
CA VAL A 110 15.77 4.79 -2.03
C VAL A 110 16.99 5.70 -2.13
N ALA A 111 18.04 5.27 -2.84
CA ALA A 111 19.24 6.08 -3.05
C ALA A 111 18.97 7.34 -3.91
N LYS A 112 18.10 7.23 -4.92
CA LYS A 112 17.72 8.36 -5.78
C LYS A 112 16.90 9.41 -5.02
N LEU A 113 15.94 8.97 -4.20
CA LEU A 113 15.03 9.87 -3.48
C LEU A 113 15.76 10.89 -2.61
N ALA A 114 16.91 10.53 -2.02
CA ALA A 114 17.73 11.44 -1.23
C ALA A 114 18.29 12.63 -2.03
N ARG A 115 18.32 12.54 -3.36
CA ARG A 115 18.88 13.55 -4.28
C ARG A 115 17.82 14.16 -5.19
N THR A 116 16.56 13.71 -5.09
CA THR A 116 15.48 14.16 -5.96
C THR A 116 15.08 15.58 -5.59
N PRO A 117 15.18 16.56 -6.50
CA PRO A 117 14.60 17.87 -6.26
C PRO A 117 13.07 17.78 -6.25
N TYR A 118 12.42 18.53 -5.35
CA TYR A 118 10.97 18.61 -5.30
C TYR A 118 10.47 19.41 -6.51
N VAL A 119 9.85 18.70 -7.45
CA VAL A 119 9.18 19.31 -8.62
C VAL A 119 7.66 19.17 -8.55
N PHE A 120 7.17 18.31 -7.66
CA PHE A 120 5.75 18.22 -7.33
C PHE A 120 5.36 19.37 -6.40
N ALA A 121 4.42 20.21 -6.83
CA ALA A 121 4.03 21.43 -6.11
C ALA A 121 2.91 21.22 -5.07
N GLY A 122 2.43 20.00 -4.86
CA GLY A 122 1.41 19.69 -3.86
C GLY A 122 1.99 19.12 -2.58
N ASP A 123 1.15 19.05 -1.54
CA ASP A 123 1.39 18.25 -0.34
C ASP A 123 0.24 17.27 -0.11
N PHE A 124 0.49 16.28 0.75
CA PHE A 124 -0.49 15.28 1.18
C PHE A 124 -0.63 15.26 2.71
N TYR A 125 -0.25 16.34 3.38
CA TYR A 125 -0.14 16.35 4.83
C TYR A 125 -1.51 16.14 5.49
N GLU A 126 -2.54 16.84 5.02
CA GLU A 126 -3.89 16.71 5.59
C GLU A 126 -4.47 15.30 5.36
N GLU A 127 -4.24 14.70 4.19
CA GLU A 127 -4.63 13.32 3.91
C GLU A 127 -3.95 12.33 4.88
N PHE A 128 -2.64 12.47 5.08
CA PHE A 128 -1.91 11.57 5.97
C PHE A 128 -2.15 11.85 7.45
N LYS A 129 -2.55 13.08 7.81
CA LYS A 129 -3.03 13.41 9.16
C LYS A 129 -4.31 12.66 9.49
N TRP A 130 -5.27 12.61 8.56
CA TRP A 130 -6.50 11.84 8.75
C TRP A 130 -6.22 10.34 8.81
N PHE A 131 -5.38 9.84 7.91
CA PHE A 131 -4.94 8.45 7.92
C PHE A 131 -4.26 8.08 9.24
N CYS A 132 -3.31 8.89 9.74
CA CYS A 132 -2.60 8.56 10.98
C CYS A 132 -3.42 8.74 12.26
N ALA A 133 -4.44 9.59 12.25
CA ALA A 133 -5.41 9.64 13.33
C ALA A 133 -6.17 8.32 13.47
N GLU A 134 -6.53 7.69 12.35
CA GLU A 134 -7.34 6.45 12.33
C GLU A 134 -6.50 5.19 12.55
N PHE A 135 -5.33 5.11 11.90
CA PHE A 135 -4.51 3.89 11.85
C PHE A 135 -3.31 3.90 12.82
N GLY A 136 -3.25 4.85 13.75
CA GLY A 136 -2.26 4.86 14.83
C GLY A 136 -0.82 5.17 14.39
N CYS A 137 -0.64 5.92 13.30
CA CYS A 137 0.68 6.30 12.78
C CYS A 137 1.14 7.72 13.13
N ARG A 138 0.69 8.28 14.27
CA ARG A 138 1.07 9.64 14.68
C ARG A 138 2.57 9.87 14.61
N GLY A 139 2.97 11.01 14.04
CA GLY A 139 4.36 11.37 13.77
C GLY A 139 4.86 10.96 12.39
N LEU A 140 4.09 10.17 11.63
CA LEU A 140 4.43 9.78 10.26
C LEU A 140 3.72 10.62 9.18
N GLU A 141 2.91 11.60 9.54
CA GLU A 141 2.16 12.45 8.60
C GLU A 141 3.09 13.16 7.60
N ILE A 142 4.11 13.84 8.13
CA ILE A 142 5.11 14.54 7.34
C ILE A 142 6.00 13.54 6.57
N PRO A 143 6.57 12.49 7.20
CA PRO A 143 7.32 11.46 6.48
C PRO A 143 6.56 10.84 5.31
N LEU A 144 5.29 10.50 5.48
CA LEU A 144 4.45 9.92 4.43
C LEU A 144 4.20 10.91 3.29
N SER A 145 3.87 12.16 3.63
CA SER A 145 3.68 13.24 2.65
C SER A 145 4.93 13.47 1.82
N ASN A 146 6.08 13.62 2.48
CA ASN A 146 7.37 13.87 1.85
C ASN A 146 7.81 12.69 0.98
N LEU A 147 7.59 11.46 1.45
CA LEU A 147 7.95 10.26 0.69
C LEU A 147 7.14 10.17 -0.60
N LEU A 148 5.81 10.33 -0.54
CA LEU A 148 4.97 10.31 -1.73
C LEU A 148 5.33 11.45 -2.69
N ALA A 149 5.48 12.68 -2.19
CA ALA A 149 5.88 13.83 -3.00
C ALA A 149 7.26 13.62 -3.67
N SER A 150 8.20 12.97 -2.98
CA SER A 150 9.53 12.64 -3.52
C SER A 150 9.44 11.57 -4.62
N ILE A 151 8.61 10.54 -4.44
CA ILE A 151 8.40 9.50 -5.46
C ILE A 151 7.73 10.11 -6.70
N LEU A 152 6.71 10.95 -6.51
CA LEU A 152 6.05 11.65 -7.61
C LEU A 152 7.03 12.59 -8.33
N SER A 153 7.83 13.34 -7.59
CA SER A 153 8.87 14.20 -8.16
C SER A 153 9.89 13.41 -8.98
N LEU A 154 10.40 12.31 -8.43
CA LEU A 154 11.33 11.43 -9.14
C LEU A 154 10.69 10.91 -10.43
N SER A 155 9.43 10.52 -10.37
CA SER A 155 8.71 10.00 -11.54
C SER A 155 8.46 11.04 -12.63
N LEU A 156 8.31 12.31 -12.26
CA LEU A 156 8.17 13.41 -13.20
C LEU A 156 9.51 13.69 -13.88
N ILE A 157 10.61 13.69 -13.11
CA ILE A 157 11.97 13.89 -13.61
C ILE A 157 12.39 12.75 -14.56
N GLU A 158 12.11 11.50 -14.18
CA GLU A 158 12.44 10.34 -15.01
C GLU A 158 11.47 10.15 -16.19
N GLY A 159 10.32 10.84 -16.19
CA GLY A 159 9.29 10.65 -17.22
C GLY A 159 8.60 9.29 -17.20
N VAL A 160 8.77 8.50 -16.13
CA VAL A 160 8.24 7.13 -16.03
C VAL A 160 7.05 7.09 -15.06
N ALA A 161 5.87 6.77 -15.59
CA ALA A 161 4.64 6.63 -14.79
C ALA A 161 4.40 5.20 -14.26
N ASP A 162 5.16 4.21 -14.76
CA ASP A 162 5.02 2.82 -14.31
C ASP A 162 5.54 2.66 -12.87
N PRO A 163 4.66 2.32 -11.90
CA PRO A 163 5.10 2.16 -10.53
C PRO A 163 6.09 0.99 -10.32
N SER A 164 6.17 0.00 -11.23
CA SER A 164 7.14 -1.12 -11.11
C SER A 164 8.61 -0.64 -11.12
N ARG A 165 8.81 0.59 -11.60
CA ARG A 165 10.10 1.28 -11.56
C ARG A 165 10.50 1.73 -10.15
N TYR A 166 9.54 1.95 -9.26
CA TYR A 166 9.77 2.55 -7.93
C TYR A 166 9.55 1.56 -6.78
N PHE A 167 8.53 0.71 -6.91
CA PHE A 167 8.10 -0.20 -5.86
C PHE A 167 8.58 -1.64 -6.10
N ASN A 168 8.84 -2.37 -5.02
CA ASN A 168 8.97 -3.82 -5.06
C ASN A 168 7.57 -4.42 -5.19
N TYR A 169 7.12 -4.66 -6.42
CA TYR A 169 5.99 -5.55 -6.65
C TYR A 169 6.46 -6.97 -6.40
N ALA A 170 5.95 -7.57 -5.33
CA ALA A 170 5.95 -9.03 -5.17
C ALA A 170 4.69 -9.60 -5.81
#